data_AF-A0A7S3HYH4-F1
#
_entry.id   AF-A0A7S3HYH4-F1
#
_cell.length_a   1.000
_cell.length_b   1.000
_cell.length_c   1.000
_cell.angle_alpha   90.00
_cell.angle_beta   90.00
_cell.angle_gamma   90.00
#
_symmetry.space_group_name_H-M   'P 1'
#
loop_
_entity.id
_entity.type
_entity.pdbx_description
1 polymer ?
#
loop_
_entity_poly.entity_id
_entity_poly.type
_entity_poly.pdbx_seq_one_letter_code
_entity_poly.pdbx_strand_id
1 'polypeptide(L)'
;KMALLLGSIAAVASLMTSPCEAKADSMSYSNNYYVLMSLSWYYKNYRHSLDTSQLYSYLKEMGIPDDQISLQIPFDHACNPKNPFAGHLYSYDHEKDYVCEDVEIDMKGDDMSPEGVFDIMRDRYDPGYPWAKRMQTTEQSRLFIYLNGHGVESTIKLQQSSKRMHSGDLNKILQELHDKGRYKEVLIFVDTCEGESFFDEITAPNVYMMSTSLREESAYASNPDKRYNTFLMDNFTREFTSWLHDGYPKQPDYKLSELAKTFDHSQ
;
A
#
# COMPACT_ATOMS: atom_id res chain seq x y z
N LYS A 1 16.91 82.46 -9.14
CA LYS A 1 15.64 81.73 -8.87
C LYS A 1 15.86 80.98 -7.56
N MET A 2 15.34 81.50 -6.45
CA MET A 2 14.27 80.89 -5.63
C MET A 2 14.55 79.43 -5.24
N ALA A 3 14.39 78.93 -4.03
CA ALA A 3 14.05 79.42 -2.68
C ALA A 3 14.03 78.15 -1.79
N LEU A 4 14.21 78.30 -0.46
CA LEU A 4 13.46 77.69 0.66
C LEU A 4 12.95 76.22 0.58
N LEU A 5 12.79 75.42 1.65
CA LEU A 5 13.03 75.40 3.10
C LEU A 5 12.49 74.01 3.57
N LEU A 6 12.89 73.57 4.76
CA LEU A 6 12.13 72.74 5.72
C LEU A 6 11.88 71.24 5.47
N GLY A 7 12.03 70.47 6.55
CA GLY A 7 11.09 69.39 6.83
C GLY A 7 11.68 68.13 7.46
N SER A 8 12.13 68.22 8.71
CA SER A 8 12.31 67.06 9.58
C SER A 8 10.96 66.40 9.91
N ILE A 9 10.81 65.10 9.63
CA ILE A 9 9.85 64.20 10.31
C ILE A 9 10.60 62.92 10.65
N ALA A 10 10.86 62.73 11.94
CA ALA A 10 11.14 61.43 12.51
C ALA A 10 9.80 60.75 12.82
N ALA A 11 9.56 59.52 12.35
CA ALA A 11 8.61 58.63 13.00
C ALA A 11 8.74 57.16 12.54
N VAL A 12 8.90 56.31 13.56
CA VAL A 12 8.41 54.93 13.74
C VAL A 12 9.13 53.79 13.01
N ALA A 13 9.85 53.02 13.84
CA ALA A 13 10.29 51.66 13.58
C ALA A 13 9.10 50.75 13.24
N SER A 14 9.24 49.99 12.16
CA SER A 14 8.53 48.71 12.03
C SER A 14 9.58 47.66 11.72
N LEU A 15 9.96 46.88 12.75
CA LEU A 15 10.56 45.58 12.54
C LEU A 15 9.53 44.76 11.77
N MET A 16 9.72 44.64 10.46
CA MET A 16 9.07 43.59 9.69
C MET A 16 9.73 42.28 10.13
N THR A 17 9.25 41.72 11.23
CA THR A 17 9.39 40.29 11.49
C THR A 17 8.76 39.59 10.29
N SER A 18 9.59 39.05 9.39
CA SER A 18 9.10 38.06 8.43
C SER A 18 8.32 37.02 9.24
N PRO A 19 7.09 36.69 8.86
CA PRO A 19 6.50 35.48 9.39
C PRO A 19 7.47 34.39 8.97
N CYS A 20 8.05 33.72 9.97
CA CYS A 20 8.53 32.37 9.80
C CYS A 20 7.34 31.61 9.22
N GLU A 21 7.31 31.47 7.89
CA GLU A 21 6.58 30.39 7.26
C GLU A 21 7.15 29.15 7.93
N ALA A 22 6.44 28.65 8.93
CA ALA A 22 6.59 27.29 9.38
C ALA A 22 6.40 26.48 8.10
N LYS A 23 7.52 26.07 7.50
CA LYS A 23 7.57 25.00 6.52
C LYS A 23 6.70 23.92 7.15
N ALA A 24 5.57 23.61 6.51
CA ALA A 24 4.83 22.41 6.84
C ALA A 24 5.89 21.32 6.94
N ASP A 25 6.03 20.73 8.14
CA ASP A 25 6.98 19.67 8.38
C ASP A 25 6.72 18.66 7.27
N SER A 26 7.64 18.55 6.30
CA SER A 26 7.45 17.66 5.18
C SER A 26 7.20 16.30 5.81
N MET A 27 5.98 15.75 5.69
CA MET A 27 5.64 14.47 6.31
C MET A 27 6.73 13.48 5.91
N SER A 28 7.64 13.20 6.85
CA SER A 28 8.84 12.46 6.51
C SER A 28 8.46 11.00 6.54
N TYR A 29 8.12 10.47 5.36
CA TYR A 29 7.82 9.06 5.16
C TYR A 29 9.08 8.19 5.12
N SER A 30 10.27 8.76 5.42
CA SER A 30 11.57 8.11 5.28
C SER A 30 11.80 6.90 6.18
N ASN A 31 10.87 6.59 7.08
CA ASN A 31 10.91 5.40 7.93
C ASN A 31 9.59 4.60 7.89
N ASN A 32 8.79 4.81 6.86
CA ASN A 32 7.62 4.01 6.56
C ASN A 32 7.98 3.00 5.47
N TYR A 33 7.56 1.76 5.64
CA TYR A 33 7.78 0.69 4.67
C TYR A 33 6.44 0.07 4.30
N TYR A 34 6.30 -0.29 3.03
CA TYR A 34 5.05 -0.74 2.43
C TYR A 34 5.26 -2.11 1.81
N VAL A 35 4.49 -3.09 2.21
CA VAL A 35 4.55 -4.46 1.67
C VAL A 35 3.21 -4.73 0.99
N LEU A 36 3.23 -4.75 -0.34
CA LEU A 36 2.04 -4.87 -1.17
C LEU A 36 2.05 -6.24 -1.85
N MET A 37 1.06 -7.07 -1.53
CA MET A 37 1.02 -8.46 -1.96
C MET A 37 -0.27 -8.81 -2.68
N SER A 38 -0.14 -9.19 -3.95
CA SER A 38 -1.17 -9.91 -4.67
C SER A 38 -0.89 -11.41 -4.63
N LEU A 39 -1.80 -12.18 -4.03
CA LEU A 39 -1.53 -13.60 -3.76
C LEU A 39 -2.23 -14.56 -4.72
N SER A 40 -3.16 -14.08 -5.54
CA SER A 40 -3.96 -14.93 -6.42
C SER A 40 -3.34 -15.14 -7.80
N TRP A 41 -3.39 -16.36 -8.31
CA TRP A 41 -3.02 -16.65 -9.70
C TRP A 41 -4.24 -16.75 -10.62
N TYR A 42 -4.00 -16.82 -11.93
CA TYR A 42 -4.93 -17.05 -13.03
C TYR A 42 -5.56 -15.77 -13.54
N TYR A 43 -5.56 -15.59 -14.86
CA TYR A 43 -6.11 -14.43 -15.56
C TYR A 43 -7.46 -13.87 -15.07
N LYS A 44 -8.38 -14.72 -14.56
CA LYS A 44 -9.65 -14.23 -13.98
C LYS A 44 -9.46 -13.36 -12.72
N ASN A 45 -8.27 -13.36 -12.15
CA ASN A 45 -7.87 -12.63 -10.96
C ASN A 45 -6.96 -11.44 -11.29
N TYR A 46 -6.99 -10.99 -12.54
CA TYR A 46 -6.35 -9.77 -13.01
C TYR A 46 -6.50 -8.60 -12.03
N ARG A 47 -7.71 -8.41 -11.50
CA ARG A 47 -8.03 -7.36 -10.51
C ARG A 47 -7.09 -7.30 -9.33
N HIS A 48 -6.70 -8.43 -8.75
CA HIS A 48 -5.88 -8.43 -7.54
C HIS A 48 -4.48 -7.85 -7.81
N SER A 49 -3.90 -8.12 -8.99
CA SER A 49 -2.63 -7.49 -9.39
C SER A 49 -2.82 -6.03 -9.76
N LEU A 50 -3.93 -5.67 -10.41
CA LEU A 50 -4.21 -4.26 -10.72
C LEU A 50 -4.41 -3.44 -9.44
N ASP A 51 -5.17 -3.94 -8.47
CA ASP A 51 -5.43 -3.35 -7.16
C ASP A 51 -4.12 -3.09 -6.40
N THR A 52 -3.23 -4.08 -6.35
CA THR A 52 -1.91 -3.94 -5.72
C THR A 52 -1.02 -2.93 -6.46
N SER A 53 -1.03 -2.96 -7.80
CA SER A 53 -0.20 -2.06 -8.61
C SER A 53 -0.70 -0.61 -8.58
N GLN A 54 -2.01 -0.39 -8.39
CA GLN A 54 -2.58 0.93 -8.15
C GLN A 54 -2.10 1.55 -6.84
N LEU A 55 -2.09 0.76 -5.75
CA LEU A 55 -1.54 1.21 -4.47
C LEU A 55 -0.05 1.52 -4.58
N TYR A 56 0.73 0.69 -5.28
CA TYR A 56 2.14 0.98 -5.56
C TYR A 56 2.31 2.32 -6.29
N SER A 57 1.56 2.53 -7.38
CA SER A 57 1.64 3.78 -8.13
C SER A 57 1.23 4.99 -7.30
N TYR A 58 0.23 4.88 -6.42
CA TYR A 58 -0.13 5.95 -5.49
C TYR A 58 1.03 6.29 -4.54
N LEU A 59 1.72 5.30 -3.98
CA LEU A 59 2.88 5.53 -3.11
C LEU A 59 4.02 6.24 -3.88
N LYS A 60 4.25 5.85 -5.13
CA LYS A 60 5.24 6.52 -6.01
C LYS A 60 4.86 7.99 -6.27
N GLU A 61 3.59 8.27 -6.53
CA GLU A 61 3.08 9.64 -6.69
C GLU A 61 3.25 10.49 -5.42
N MET A 62 3.17 9.86 -4.24
CA MET A 62 3.46 10.50 -2.94
C MET A 62 4.96 10.70 -2.66
N GLY A 63 5.84 10.30 -3.58
CA GLY A 63 7.29 10.43 -3.47
C GLY A 63 7.96 9.36 -2.62
N ILE A 64 7.30 8.22 -2.38
CA ILE A 64 7.90 7.08 -1.70
C ILE A 64 8.86 6.36 -2.66
N PRO A 65 10.15 6.19 -2.32
CA PRO A 65 11.13 5.47 -3.13
C PRO A 65 10.93 3.94 -3.06
N ASP A 66 11.46 3.23 -4.06
CA ASP A 66 11.28 1.78 -4.20
C ASP A 66 11.93 0.96 -3.09
N ASP A 67 13.01 1.45 -2.46
CA ASP A 67 13.64 0.77 -1.31
C ASP A 67 12.75 0.74 -0.06
N GLN A 68 11.65 1.50 -0.06
CA GLN A 68 10.63 1.48 0.98
C GLN A 68 9.38 0.67 0.59
N ILE A 69 9.27 0.18 -0.65
CA ILE A 69 8.09 -0.53 -1.14
C ILE A 69 8.50 -1.92 -1.61
N SER A 70 7.97 -2.96 -0.97
CA SER A 70 8.05 -4.32 -1.48
C SER A 70 6.78 -4.61 -2.29
N LEU A 71 6.91 -4.75 -3.61
CA LEU A 71 5.82 -5.14 -4.50
C LEU A 71 5.94 -6.60 -4.88
N GLN A 72 4.91 -7.38 -4.55
CA GLN A 72 4.86 -8.81 -4.82
C GLN A 72 3.60 -9.14 -5.59
N ILE A 73 3.74 -9.46 -6.87
CA ILE A 73 2.60 -9.76 -7.75
C ILE A 73 2.86 -11.01 -8.60
N PRO A 74 1.83 -11.82 -8.88
CA PRO A 74 1.92 -12.91 -9.81
C PRO A 74 1.93 -12.32 -11.23
N PHE A 75 3.09 -12.35 -11.87
CA PHE A 75 3.32 -11.71 -13.18
C PHE A 75 2.55 -12.39 -14.34
N ASP A 76 1.77 -13.44 -14.05
CA ASP A 76 1.00 -14.21 -15.05
C ASP A 76 -0.20 -13.44 -15.63
N HIS A 77 -0.67 -12.38 -14.96
CA HIS A 77 -1.79 -11.57 -15.44
C HIS A 77 -1.40 -10.66 -16.61
N ALA A 78 -0.31 -9.89 -16.45
CA ALA A 78 0.17 -8.96 -17.49
C ALA A 78 0.59 -9.73 -18.76
N CYS A 79 1.34 -10.82 -18.59
CA CYS A 79 1.85 -11.64 -19.70
C CYS A 79 0.89 -12.77 -20.13
N ASN A 80 -0.36 -12.78 -19.66
CA ASN A 80 -1.29 -13.85 -20.01
C ASN A 80 -1.65 -13.80 -21.51
N PRO A 81 -1.71 -14.94 -22.23
CA PRO A 81 -2.21 -14.97 -23.61
C PRO A 81 -3.66 -14.49 -23.78
N LYS A 82 -4.45 -14.47 -22.70
CA LYS A 82 -5.81 -13.93 -22.71
C LYS A 82 -5.85 -12.41 -22.52
N ASN A 83 -4.76 -11.80 -22.06
CA ASN A 83 -4.66 -10.35 -21.91
C ASN A 83 -4.64 -9.71 -23.31
N PRO A 84 -5.62 -8.84 -23.66
CA PRO A 84 -5.61 -8.15 -24.94
C PRO A 84 -4.38 -7.24 -25.14
N PHE A 85 -3.71 -6.83 -24.04
CA PHE A 85 -2.52 -5.98 -24.07
C PHE A 85 -1.36 -6.67 -23.33
N ALA A 86 -0.61 -7.49 -24.06
CA ALA A 86 0.46 -8.30 -23.48
C ALA A 86 1.54 -7.44 -22.80
N GLY A 87 1.82 -7.75 -21.54
CA GLY A 87 2.82 -7.05 -20.73
C GLY A 87 2.29 -5.81 -20.00
N HIS A 88 0.99 -5.50 -20.12
CA HIS A 88 0.38 -4.31 -19.53
C HIS A 88 -0.74 -4.67 -18.54
N LEU A 89 -0.92 -3.83 -17.52
CA LEU A 89 -2.04 -3.86 -16.58
C LEU A 89 -2.70 -2.48 -16.56
N TYR A 90 -3.70 -2.30 -17.41
CA TYR A 90 -4.44 -1.04 -17.49
C TYR A 90 -5.51 -0.87 -16.42
N SER A 91 -5.71 0.38 -15.99
CA SER A 91 -6.85 0.88 -15.22
C SER A 91 -8.20 0.53 -15.86
N TYR A 92 -9.27 0.64 -15.07
CA TYR A 92 -10.63 0.35 -15.54
C TYR A 92 -11.11 1.30 -16.67
N ASP A 93 -10.59 2.53 -16.73
CA ASP A 93 -10.85 3.49 -17.80
C ASP A 93 -9.91 3.29 -19.01
N HIS A 94 -8.88 2.45 -18.86
CA HIS A 94 -7.88 2.09 -19.86
C HIS A 94 -6.94 3.23 -20.26
N GLU A 95 -6.80 4.24 -19.41
CA GLU A 95 -5.95 5.40 -19.67
C GLU A 95 -4.54 5.25 -19.10
N LYS A 96 -4.38 4.47 -18.01
CA LYS A 96 -3.10 4.32 -17.29
C LYS A 96 -2.69 2.86 -17.19
N ASP A 97 -1.44 2.57 -17.51
CA ASP A 97 -0.80 1.28 -17.27
C ASP A 97 0.00 1.32 -15.97
N TYR A 98 -0.06 0.25 -15.19
CA TYR A 98 0.58 0.16 -13.87
C TYR A 98 1.80 -0.75 -13.82
N VAL A 99 2.17 -1.43 -14.91
CA VAL A 99 3.31 -2.39 -14.89
C VAL A 99 4.37 -2.19 -15.96
N CYS A 100 4.15 -1.39 -17.00
CA CYS A 100 5.18 -1.18 -18.02
C CYS A 100 6.14 -0.03 -17.68
N GLU A 101 5.65 1.03 -17.03
CA GLU A 101 6.44 2.23 -16.74
C GLU A 101 6.73 2.35 -15.24
N ASP A 102 8.03 2.47 -14.89
CA ASP A 102 8.52 2.79 -13.54
C ASP A 102 7.96 1.92 -12.39
N VAL A 103 7.88 0.61 -12.63
CA VAL A 103 7.53 -0.39 -11.60
C VAL A 103 8.74 -1.23 -11.22
N GLU A 104 8.95 -1.38 -9.91
CA GLU A 104 9.88 -2.34 -9.36
C GLU A 104 9.11 -3.49 -8.70
N ILE A 105 9.31 -4.72 -9.19
CA ILE A 105 8.66 -5.93 -8.66
C ILE A 105 9.72 -6.76 -7.95
N ASP A 106 9.63 -6.87 -6.63
CA ASP A 106 10.59 -7.61 -5.80
C ASP A 106 10.41 -9.12 -5.88
N MET A 107 9.15 -9.57 -5.95
CA MET A 107 8.82 -11.00 -6.03
C MET A 107 7.72 -11.25 -7.05
N LYS A 108 7.94 -12.26 -7.90
CA LYS A 108 6.97 -12.64 -8.92
C LYS A 108 7.05 -14.12 -9.26
N GLY A 109 5.93 -14.65 -9.76
CA GLY A 109 5.93 -16.03 -10.28
C GLY A 109 6.40 -17.03 -9.22
N ASP A 110 7.25 -17.96 -9.62
CA ASP A 110 7.73 -19.03 -8.75
C ASP A 110 8.53 -18.55 -7.52
N ASP A 111 8.99 -17.29 -7.49
CA ASP A 111 9.68 -16.71 -6.34
C ASP A 111 8.73 -16.52 -5.14
N MET A 112 7.42 -16.38 -5.37
CA MET A 112 6.44 -16.21 -4.29
C MET A 112 6.09 -17.57 -3.66
N SER A 113 6.77 -17.88 -2.57
CA SER A 113 6.45 -19.01 -1.68
C SER A 113 5.86 -18.49 -0.35
N PRO A 114 5.12 -19.32 0.42
CA PRO A 114 4.54 -18.87 1.69
C PRO A 114 5.59 -18.33 2.67
N GLU A 115 6.80 -18.88 2.64
CA GLU A 115 7.93 -18.44 3.45
C GLU A 115 8.58 -17.18 2.84
N GLY A 116 8.76 -17.19 1.51
CA GLY A 116 9.48 -16.16 0.76
C GLY A 116 8.78 -14.80 0.76
N VAL A 117 7.44 -14.77 0.64
CA VAL A 117 6.66 -13.51 0.66
C VAL A 117 6.88 -12.68 1.92
N PHE A 118 7.33 -13.33 3.00
CA PHE A 118 7.66 -12.69 4.27
C PHE A 118 9.15 -12.60 4.58
N ASP A 119 10.01 -13.26 3.81
CA ASP A 119 11.47 -13.24 4.01
C ASP A 119 12.05 -11.83 3.81
N ILE A 120 11.47 -11.05 2.91
CA ILE A 120 11.80 -9.63 2.70
C ILE A 120 11.67 -8.84 4.00
N MET A 121 10.61 -9.06 4.78
CA MET A 121 10.43 -8.36 6.06
C MET A 121 11.45 -8.79 7.11
N ARG A 122 11.92 -10.04 7.03
CA ARG A 122 12.84 -10.66 8.00
C ARG A 122 14.32 -10.42 7.72
N ASP A 123 14.64 -9.61 6.71
CA ASP A 123 16.01 -9.41 6.23
C ASP A 123 16.68 -10.72 5.77
N ARG A 124 15.88 -11.61 5.17
CA ARG A 124 16.33 -12.91 4.63
C ARG A 124 16.33 -12.83 3.12
N TYR A 125 17.41 -12.28 2.58
CA TYR A 125 17.60 -12.12 1.15
C TYR A 125 18.62 -13.10 0.59
N ASP A 126 18.49 -13.43 -0.69
CA ASP A 126 19.53 -14.15 -1.41
C ASP A 126 20.88 -13.41 -1.34
N PRO A 127 22.02 -14.13 -1.36
CA PRO A 127 23.34 -13.50 -1.26
C PRO A 127 23.61 -12.40 -2.30
N GLY A 128 22.97 -12.46 -3.47
CA GLY A 128 23.09 -11.48 -4.55
C GLY A 128 22.11 -10.31 -4.48
N TYR A 129 21.17 -10.31 -3.54
CA TYR A 129 20.14 -9.27 -3.47
C TYR A 129 20.75 -7.91 -3.08
N PRO A 130 20.56 -6.86 -3.89
CA PRO A 130 21.20 -5.56 -3.66
C PRO A 130 20.86 -4.98 -2.29
N TRP A 131 21.88 -4.56 -1.52
CA TRP A 131 21.70 -3.96 -0.19
C TRP A 131 20.78 -2.73 -0.22
N ALA A 132 20.90 -1.90 -1.27
CA ALA A 132 20.10 -0.71 -1.46
C ALA A 132 18.60 -0.98 -1.69
N LYS A 133 18.22 -2.24 -1.97
CA LYS A 133 16.82 -2.66 -2.17
C LYS A 133 16.24 -3.40 -0.97
N ARG A 134 17.01 -3.56 0.10
CA ARG A 134 16.57 -4.28 1.31
C ARG A 134 15.78 -3.33 2.20
N MET A 135 14.76 -3.85 2.85
CA MET A 135 13.99 -3.12 3.85
C MET A 135 14.82 -2.93 5.12
N GLN A 136 15.36 -1.72 5.30
CA GLN A 136 16.21 -1.34 6.42
C GLN A 136 15.39 -0.89 7.63
N THR A 137 14.50 -1.76 8.12
CA THR A 137 13.59 -1.44 9.21
C THR A 137 14.29 -1.38 10.58
N THR A 138 13.75 -0.55 11.46
CA THR A 138 14.26 -0.22 12.80
C THR A 138 13.09 -0.16 13.79
N GLU A 139 13.40 0.04 15.07
CA GLU A 139 12.39 0.16 16.13
C GLU A 139 11.47 1.39 15.97
N GLN A 140 11.85 2.35 15.13
CA GLN A 140 11.03 3.53 14.82
C GLN A 140 10.26 3.38 13.49
N SER A 141 10.46 2.28 12.76
CA SER A 141 9.87 2.08 11.44
C SER A 141 8.39 1.75 11.54
N ARG A 142 7.58 2.27 10.61
CA ARG A 142 6.17 1.89 10.49
C ARG A 142 5.96 1.02 9.28
N LEU A 143 5.22 -0.07 9.42
CA LEU A 143 4.94 -0.98 8.33
C LEU A 143 3.47 -0.84 7.89
N PHE A 144 3.24 -0.77 6.60
CA PHE A 144 1.93 -0.98 6.00
C PHE A 144 1.98 -2.26 5.18
N ILE A 145 1.07 -3.20 5.44
CA ILE A 145 0.99 -4.47 4.73
C ILE A 145 -0.38 -4.54 4.07
N TYR A 146 -0.43 -4.66 2.76
CA TYR A 146 -1.66 -4.90 2.02
C TYR A 146 -1.62 -6.31 1.43
N LEU A 147 -2.60 -7.12 1.81
CA LEU A 147 -2.78 -8.49 1.33
C LEU A 147 -4.06 -8.54 0.51
N ASN A 148 -4.00 -9.01 -0.73
CA ASN A 148 -5.21 -9.33 -1.47
C ASN A 148 -5.15 -10.71 -2.16
N GLY A 149 -6.32 -11.28 -2.40
CA GLY A 149 -6.45 -12.57 -3.05
C GLY A 149 -7.69 -13.34 -2.61
N HIS A 150 -7.63 -14.67 -2.78
CA HIS A 150 -8.73 -15.57 -2.42
C HIS A 150 -8.51 -16.21 -1.05
N GLY A 151 -9.35 -15.82 -0.10
CA GLY A 151 -9.30 -16.25 1.28
C GLY A 151 -10.40 -17.24 1.63
N VAL A 152 -10.16 -17.94 2.73
CA VAL A 152 -11.15 -18.61 3.58
C VAL A 152 -10.65 -18.42 5.03
N GLU A 153 -11.38 -18.90 6.02
CA GLU A 153 -10.99 -18.85 7.44
C GLU A 153 -9.46 -18.93 7.69
N SER A 154 -8.93 -17.83 8.22
CA SER A 154 -7.54 -17.58 8.64
C SER A 154 -6.46 -17.84 7.59
N THR A 155 -6.82 -17.97 6.31
CA THR A 155 -5.87 -18.28 5.23
C THR A 155 -6.14 -17.56 3.92
N ILE A 156 -5.07 -17.18 3.21
CA ILE A 156 -5.15 -16.70 1.82
C ILE A 156 -4.44 -17.71 0.92
N LYS A 157 -5.08 -18.10 -0.19
CA LYS A 157 -4.46 -18.99 -1.18
C LYS A 157 -3.28 -18.30 -1.84
N LEU A 158 -2.16 -19.02 -1.94
CA LEU A 158 -0.98 -18.53 -2.63
C LEU A 158 -0.84 -19.18 -4.01
N GLN A 159 -0.98 -18.35 -5.03
CA GLN A 159 -0.86 -18.67 -6.44
C GLN A 159 -1.71 -19.86 -6.91
N GLN A 160 -1.19 -20.69 -7.84
CA GLN A 160 -1.83 -21.94 -8.29
C GLN A 160 -1.65 -23.10 -7.29
N SER A 161 -0.86 -22.90 -6.24
CA SER A 161 -0.45 -23.99 -5.38
C SER A 161 -1.58 -24.39 -4.42
N SER A 162 -1.52 -25.62 -3.93
CA SER A 162 -2.32 -26.01 -2.75
C SER A 162 -1.86 -25.33 -1.46
N LYS A 163 -0.79 -24.51 -1.52
CA LYS A 163 -0.25 -23.79 -0.38
C LYS A 163 -1.08 -22.55 -0.08
N ARG A 164 -1.05 -22.17 1.18
CA ARG A 164 -1.78 -21.05 1.73
C ARG A 164 -0.85 -20.27 2.65
N MET A 165 -1.08 -18.97 2.69
CA MET A 165 -0.54 -18.10 3.72
C MET A 165 -1.49 -18.17 4.91
N HIS A 166 -0.98 -18.57 6.07
CA HIS A 166 -1.73 -18.62 7.33
C HIS A 166 -1.48 -17.36 8.16
N SER A 167 -2.51 -16.86 8.82
CA SER A 167 -2.39 -15.71 9.73
C SER A 167 -1.37 -15.98 10.85
N GLY A 168 -1.32 -17.19 11.40
CA GLY A 168 -0.36 -17.57 12.44
C GLY A 168 1.09 -17.58 11.98
N ASP A 169 1.37 -17.81 10.70
CA ASP A 169 2.72 -17.69 10.17
C ASP A 169 3.13 -16.22 10.08
N LEU A 170 2.23 -15.35 9.62
CA LEU A 170 2.41 -13.90 9.68
C LEU A 170 2.62 -13.43 11.14
N ASN A 171 1.85 -13.96 12.10
CA ASN A 171 2.02 -13.63 13.52
C ASN A 171 3.42 -13.97 14.04
N LYS A 172 3.95 -15.16 13.71
CA LYS A 172 5.32 -15.55 14.11
C LYS A 172 6.36 -14.58 13.55
N ILE A 173 6.17 -14.12 12.32
CA ILE A 173 7.06 -13.16 11.68
C ILE A 173 6.96 -11.79 12.36
N LEU A 174 5.76 -11.30 12.63
CA LEU A 174 5.55 -10.05 13.34
C LEU A 174 6.15 -10.10 14.76
N GLN A 175 6.00 -11.22 15.47
CA GLN A 175 6.69 -11.42 16.76
C GLN A 175 8.22 -11.38 16.60
N GLU A 176 8.77 -12.09 15.61
CA GLU A 176 10.22 -12.05 15.31
C GLU A 176 10.70 -10.61 15.04
N LEU A 177 9.94 -9.82 14.30
CA LEU A 177 10.29 -8.42 14.01
C LEU A 177 10.19 -7.55 15.26
N HIS A 178 9.15 -7.73 16.08
CA HIS A 178 9.00 -7.00 17.33
C HIS A 178 10.15 -7.29 18.30
N ASP A 179 10.47 -8.57 18.51
CA ASP A 179 11.54 -9.01 19.42
C ASP A 179 12.91 -8.49 18.98
N LYS A 180 13.11 -8.31 17.67
CA LYS A 180 14.32 -7.72 17.07
C LYS A 180 14.29 -6.19 17.00
N GLY A 181 13.22 -5.53 17.47
CA GLY A 181 13.07 -4.08 17.37
C GLY A 181 13.09 -3.59 15.93
N ARG A 182 12.34 -4.24 15.04
CA ARG A 182 12.30 -3.98 13.59
C ARG A 182 11.04 -3.24 13.14
N TYR A 183 10.15 -2.87 14.05
CA TYR A 183 9.06 -1.92 13.80
C TYR A 183 8.61 -1.24 15.09
N LYS A 184 7.97 -0.09 14.93
CA LYS A 184 7.23 0.65 15.96
C LYS A 184 5.76 0.25 15.97
N GLU A 185 5.13 0.33 14.79
CA GLU A 185 3.70 0.07 14.55
C GLU A 185 3.53 -0.60 13.18
N VAL A 186 2.54 -1.48 13.06
CA VAL A 186 2.17 -2.16 11.81
C VAL A 186 0.69 -1.94 11.53
N LEU A 187 0.34 -1.59 10.30
CA LEU A 187 -1.02 -1.56 9.79
C LEU A 187 -1.18 -2.60 8.70
N ILE A 188 -2.17 -3.49 8.83
CA ILE A 188 -2.43 -4.58 7.88
C ILE A 188 -3.82 -4.44 7.29
N PHE A 189 -3.91 -4.38 5.96
CA PHE A 189 -5.17 -4.48 5.23
C PHE A 189 -5.28 -5.87 4.63
N VAL A 190 -6.40 -6.54 4.92
CA VAL A 190 -6.72 -7.88 4.45
C VAL A 190 -7.91 -7.78 3.49
N ASP A 191 -7.61 -7.72 2.19
CA ASP A 191 -8.61 -7.61 1.12
C ASP A 191 -8.93 -8.99 0.52
N THR A 192 -9.82 -9.71 1.19
CA THR A 192 -10.17 -11.07 0.83
C THR A 192 -11.49 -11.51 1.47
N CYS A 193 -12.07 -12.62 1.01
CA CYS A 193 -13.23 -13.25 1.66
C CYS A 193 -12.87 -13.78 3.05
N GLU A 194 -13.81 -13.68 3.99
CA GLU A 194 -13.62 -14.03 5.40
C GLU A 194 -12.41 -13.33 6.06
N GLY A 195 -12.05 -12.13 5.60
CA GLY A 195 -10.80 -11.47 5.99
C GLY A 195 -10.69 -11.15 7.49
N GLU A 196 -11.81 -10.96 8.20
CA GLU A 196 -11.82 -10.74 9.66
C GLU A 196 -11.24 -11.94 10.42
N SER A 197 -11.40 -13.17 9.90
CA SER A 197 -10.85 -14.38 10.52
C SER A 197 -9.32 -14.41 10.55
N PHE A 198 -8.66 -13.55 9.77
CA PHE A 198 -7.21 -13.39 9.82
C PHE A 198 -6.73 -12.82 11.15
N PHE A 199 -7.62 -12.14 11.90
CA PHE A 199 -7.26 -11.40 13.11
C PHE A 199 -7.00 -12.35 14.29
N ASP A 200 -7.60 -13.53 14.28
CA ASP A 200 -7.62 -14.46 15.42
C ASP A 200 -6.24 -14.93 15.86
N GLU A 201 -5.33 -15.11 14.91
CA GLU A 201 -4.00 -15.64 15.20
C GLU A 201 -2.94 -14.53 15.35
N ILE A 202 -3.28 -13.26 15.05
CA ILE A 202 -2.34 -12.14 15.16
C ILE A 202 -2.34 -11.60 16.59
N THR A 203 -1.28 -11.92 17.33
CA THR A 203 -1.07 -11.52 18.72
C THR A 203 0.16 -10.65 18.92
N ALA A 204 0.92 -10.38 17.84
CA ALA A 204 2.07 -9.51 17.88
C ALA A 204 1.66 -8.08 18.32
N PRO A 205 2.48 -7.41 19.15
CA PRO A 205 2.14 -6.10 19.70
C PRO A 205 2.24 -4.99 18.65
N ASN A 206 1.50 -3.90 18.89
CA ASN A 206 1.44 -2.71 18.03
C ASN A 206 1.05 -3.00 16.58
N VAL A 207 0.21 -4.01 16.36
CA VAL A 207 -0.38 -4.34 15.07
C VAL A 207 -1.84 -3.89 15.04
N TYR A 208 -2.19 -3.14 14.00
CA TYR A 208 -3.54 -2.70 13.69
C TYR A 208 -3.99 -3.36 12.40
N MET A 209 -5.24 -3.82 12.34
CA MET A 209 -5.74 -4.56 11.19
C MET A 209 -7.07 -3.99 10.71
N MET A 210 -7.28 -4.05 9.40
CA MET A 210 -8.55 -3.75 8.74
C MET A 210 -8.82 -4.86 7.73
N SER A 211 -10.07 -5.30 7.66
CA SER A 211 -10.53 -6.32 6.72
C SER A 211 -11.60 -5.72 5.82
N THR A 212 -11.68 -6.23 4.59
CA THR A 212 -12.70 -5.82 3.60
C THR A 212 -13.95 -6.69 3.63
N SER A 213 -13.95 -7.77 4.44
CA SER A 213 -15.11 -8.62 4.68
C SER A 213 -15.15 -9.17 6.11
N LEU A 214 -16.35 -9.41 6.62
CA LEU A 214 -16.59 -10.11 7.89
C LEU A 214 -16.41 -11.63 7.74
N ARG A 215 -16.48 -12.35 8.86
CA ARG A 215 -16.61 -13.82 8.81
C ARG A 215 -17.83 -14.24 8.01
N GLU A 216 -17.67 -15.32 7.24
CA GLU A 216 -18.71 -15.87 6.36
C GLU A 216 -19.17 -14.92 5.24
N GLU A 217 -18.50 -13.76 5.06
CA GLU A 217 -18.79 -12.79 4.01
C GLU A 217 -17.78 -12.90 2.86
N SER A 218 -18.27 -12.66 1.65
CA SER A 218 -17.43 -12.60 0.45
C SER A 218 -16.95 -11.17 0.17
N ALA A 219 -15.71 -11.03 -0.25
CA ALA A 219 -15.24 -9.81 -0.91
C ALA A 219 -15.70 -9.79 -2.38
N TYR A 220 -16.15 -8.63 -2.87
CA TYR A 220 -16.79 -8.51 -4.18
C TYR A 220 -15.91 -7.80 -5.21
N ALA A 221 -15.83 -8.41 -6.39
CA ALA A 221 -15.22 -7.80 -7.57
C ALA A 221 -16.09 -6.69 -8.16
N SER A 222 -15.43 -5.70 -8.76
CA SER A 222 -16.01 -4.53 -9.42
C SER A 222 -15.50 -4.37 -10.86
N ASN A 223 -16.12 -3.44 -11.58
CA ASN A 223 -15.68 -3.02 -12.91
C ASN A 223 -15.48 -4.20 -13.90
N PRO A 224 -16.54 -4.93 -14.28
CA PRO A 224 -16.45 -5.94 -15.31
C PRO A 224 -16.12 -5.31 -16.67
N ASP A 225 -15.10 -5.82 -17.35
CA ASP A 225 -14.70 -5.33 -18.67
C ASP A 225 -14.80 -6.44 -19.74
N LYS A 226 -15.47 -6.10 -20.85
CA LYS A 226 -15.72 -7.04 -21.95
C LYS A 226 -14.48 -7.33 -22.79
N ARG A 227 -13.54 -6.39 -22.92
CA ARG A 227 -12.27 -6.56 -23.65
C ARG A 227 -11.38 -7.56 -22.92
N TYR A 228 -11.35 -7.48 -21.60
CA TYR A 228 -10.55 -8.40 -20.77
C TYR A 228 -11.31 -9.68 -20.42
N ASN A 229 -12.64 -9.70 -20.54
CA ASN A 229 -13.50 -10.82 -20.14
C ASN A 229 -13.27 -11.24 -18.67
N THR A 230 -13.09 -10.24 -17.79
CA THR A 230 -12.87 -10.39 -16.35
C THR A 230 -13.24 -9.10 -15.62
N PHE A 231 -13.06 -9.08 -14.31
CA PHE A 231 -13.20 -7.89 -13.47
C PHE A 231 -11.84 -7.22 -13.31
N LEU A 232 -11.82 -5.89 -13.33
CA LEU A 232 -10.57 -5.13 -13.28
C LEU A 232 -10.21 -4.67 -11.86
N MET A 233 -11.14 -4.62 -10.93
CA MET A 233 -10.87 -4.18 -9.54
C MET A 233 -11.70 -4.96 -8.54
N ASP A 234 -11.34 -4.92 -7.26
CA ASP A 234 -12.25 -5.22 -6.14
C ASP A 234 -12.94 -3.96 -5.61
N ASN A 235 -14.15 -4.12 -5.06
CA ASN A 235 -14.98 -3.00 -4.61
C ASN A 235 -14.28 -2.14 -3.56
N PHE A 236 -13.70 -2.76 -2.54
CA PHE A 236 -12.98 -2.03 -1.49
C PHE A 236 -11.82 -1.24 -2.09
N THR A 237 -10.96 -1.89 -2.88
CA THR A 237 -9.78 -1.22 -3.44
C THR A 237 -10.18 -0.05 -4.34
N ARG A 238 -11.27 -0.17 -5.11
CA ARG A 238 -11.82 0.94 -5.89
C ARG A 238 -12.23 2.13 -5.04
N GLU A 239 -13.01 1.90 -3.98
CA GLU A 239 -13.42 2.99 -3.07
C GLU A 239 -12.20 3.56 -2.34
N PHE A 240 -11.27 2.71 -1.91
CA PHE A 240 -10.09 3.11 -1.17
C PHE A 240 -9.11 3.94 -2.02
N THR A 241 -8.82 3.54 -3.26
CA THR A 241 -7.96 4.34 -4.16
C THR A 241 -8.63 5.66 -4.52
N SER A 242 -9.94 5.66 -4.83
CA SER A 242 -10.67 6.91 -5.06
C SER A 242 -10.63 7.83 -3.82
N TRP A 243 -10.81 7.28 -2.63
CA TRP A 243 -10.69 8.03 -1.39
C TRP A 243 -9.27 8.57 -1.18
N LEU A 244 -8.22 7.80 -1.48
CA LEU A 244 -6.84 8.27 -1.37
C LEU A 244 -6.54 9.46 -2.28
N HIS A 245 -7.05 9.47 -3.51
CA HIS A 245 -6.83 10.56 -4.46
C HIS A 245 -7.72 11.79 -4.20
N ASP A 246 -9.00 11.59 -3.89
CA ASP A 246 -9.99 12.68 -3.86
C ASP A 246 -10.46 13.04 -2.46
N GLY A 247 -10.46 12.08 -1.54
CA GLY A 247 -11.02 12.20 -0.19
C GLY A 247 -9.99 12.62 0.85
N TYR A 248 -8.89 11.86 0.95
CA TYR A 248 -7.83 12.05 1.93
C TYR A 248 -7.16 13.43 1.86
N PRO A 249 -6.84 13.99 0.67
CA PRO A 249 -6.21 15.32 0.60
C PRO A 249 -7.09 16.45 1.14
N LYS A 250 -8.42 16.23 1.23
CA LYS A 250 -9.36 17.19 1.81
C LYS A 250 -9.45 17.08 3.34
N GLN A 251 -8.80 16.09 3.94
CA GLN A 251 -8.86 15.77 5.37
C GLN A 251 -7.44 15.54 5.94
N PRO A 252 -6.62 16.59 6.10
CA PRO A 252 -5.23 16.44 6.53
C PRO A 252 -5.06 15.85 7.94
N ASP A 253 -6.05 16.05 8.81
CA ASP A 253 -6.07 15.52 10.18
C ASP A 253 -6.81 14.17 10.30
N TYR A 254 -7.00 13.46 9.18
CA TYR A 254 -7.73 12.21 9.16
C TYR A 254 -7.07 11.15 10.02
N LYS A 255 -7.82 10.61 10.99
CA LYS A 255 -7.33 9.59 11.91
C LYS A 255 -7.63 8.20 11.38
N LEU A 256 -6.71 7.27 11.60
CA LEU A 256 -6.92 5.86 11.26
C LEU A 256 -8.21 5.28 11.90
N SER A 257 -8.60 5.76 13.08
CA SER A 257 -9.85 5.36 13.75
C SER A 257 -11.13 5.72 12.99
N GLU A 258 -11.06 6.69 12.08
CA GLU A 258 -12.19 7.09 11.23
C GLU A 258 -12.26 6.24 9.94
N LEU A 259 -11.16 5.57 9.57
CA LEU A 259 -11.05 4.83 8.31
C LEU A 259 -12.12 3.76 8.15
N ALA A 260 -12.32 2.94 9.18
CA ALA A 260 -13.34 1.90 9.16
C ALA A 260 -14.76 2.47 8.93
N LYS A 261 -15.06 3.67 9.46
CA LYS A 261 -16.36 4.31 9.27
C LYS A 261 -16.56 4.86 7.86
N THR A 262 -15.49 5.24 7.17
CA THR A 262 -15.57 5.75 5.81
C THR A 262 -15.96 4.66 4.80
N PHE A 263 -15.61 3.41 5.07
CA PHE A 263 -15.92 2.26 4.22
C PHE A 263 -16.99 1.33 4.80
N ASP A 264 -17.67 1.77 5.86
CA ASP A 264 -18.80 1.03 6.43
C ASP A 264 -20.04 1.25 5.57
N HIS A 265 -20.38 0.22 4.78
CA HIS A 265 -21.55 0.20 3.92
C HIS A 265 -22.76 -0.50 4.57
N SER A 266 -22.73 -0.74 5.89
CA SER A 266 -23.85 -1.34 6.63
C SER A 266 -25.04 -0.40 6.91
N GLN A 267 -25.09 0.77 6.24
CA GLN A 267 -26.20 1.73 6.30
C GLN A 267 -27.14 1.67 5.10
#